data_AF-A0A067RNP1-F1
#
_entry.id   AF-A0A067RNP1-F1
#
_cell.length_a   1.000
_cell.length_b   1.000
_cell.length_c   1.000
_cell.angle_alpha   90.00
_cell.angle_beta   90.00
_cell.angle_gamma   90.00
#
_symmetry.space_group_name_H-M   'P 1'
#
loop_
_entity.id
_entity.type
_entity.pdbx_description
1 polymer ?
#
loop_
_entity_poly.entity_id
_entity_poly.type
_entity_poly.pdbx_seq_one_letter_code
_entity_poly.pdbx_strand_id
1 'polypeptide(L)'
;MFFWFTSVQQEWLNTSFLVVKMEDYTSDSSDSDGLHRTVDYSYLMLDTHTLYHNIEHFVDMETKDPENVDTLLLHHNTINILPLNMNKFKILKVLDVSSNGLTELPEILSECPLRCLIAKNNNLDSDSFPKSIGSFVNLKELNVSGNNITSFPEQILEVTSLKYLYLGGNHLREISKDIWKLHGLQILYIGGNKLVHVPDSVGKLKQLQALNLSDNILESLPATIANLKNLKSLLLHKNKLRTLPPEIVALKCLTELSLRDNPLVVRFVSNMTLSPPSLLEHAGRAIKVHGIPYGAPDLPRSLIEYLNSAHHCVNPTCKGVFFDNRVEHIKFVDFCGKYRIPLLQYLCSSKCIEDDCNSEVDESGTYGYANSNMMKKVLLG
;
A
#
# COMPACT_ATOMS: atom_id res chain seq x y z
N MET A 1 24.64 3.24 24.84
CA MET A 1 24.68 3.21 23.36
C MET A 1 24.12 1.90 22.78
N PHE A 2 23.15 1.25 23.43
CA PHE A 2 22.47 0.06 22.87
C PHE A 2 21.16 -0.17 23.64
N PHE A 3 20.18 0.75 23.58
CA PHE A 3 18.84 0.49 24.16
C PHE A 3 17.71 1.39 23.61
N TRP A 4 17.87 2.02 22.45
CA TRP A 4 16.89 2.97 21.89
C TRP A 4 16.49 2.69 20.43
N PHE A 5 16.61 1.44 19.95
CA PHE A 5 16.35 1.10 18.54
C PHE A 5 15.13 0.21 18.28
N THR A 6 14.36 -0.18 19.30
CA THR A 6 13.23 -1.12 19.11
C THR A 6 11.84 -0.50 19.17
N SER A 7 11.69 0.76 19.62
CA SER A 7 10.35 1.36 19.80
C SER A 7 9.80 2.08 18.56
N VAL A 8 10.65 2.45 17.58
CA VAL A 8 10.23 3.24 16.40
C VAL A 8 9.72 2.35 15.25
N GLN A 9 9.92 1.04 15.31
CA GLN A 9 9.35 0.11 14.32
C GLN A 9 7.87 -0.21 14.56
N GLN A 10 7.34 0.01 15.77
CA GLN A 10 5.93 -0.26 16.08
C GLN A 10 4.99 0.93 15.78
N GLU A 11 5.47 2.17 15.84
CA GLU A 11 4.59 3.35 15.68
C GLU A 11 4.26 3.71 14.21
N TRP A 12 4.97 3.19 13.21
CA TRP A 12 4.74 3.53 11.80
C TRP A 12 3.81 2.58 11.04
N LEU A 13 3.36 1.49 11.66
CA LEU A 13 2.29 0.64 11.12
C LEU A 13 0.89 1.27 11.32
N ASN A 14 0.74 2.21 12.27
CA ASN A 14 -0.56 2.75 12.67
C ASN A 14 -0.96 4.09 12.02
N THR A 15 -0.10 4.71 11.22
CA THR A 15 -0.42 6.01 10.61
C THR A 15 -0.09 6.06 9.12
N SER A 16 -0.88 5.38 8.29
CA SER A 16 -1.06 5.66 6.86
C SER A 16 -2.40 5.10 6.41
N PHE A 17 -3.21 5.94 5.78
CA PHE A 17 -4.63 5.72 5.43
C PHE A 17 -4.91 4.62 4.36
N LEU A 18 -4.04 3.61 4.26
CA LEU A 18 -4.12 2.48 3.33
C LEU A 18 -3.77 1.12 3.96
N VAL A 19 -3.73 1.05 5.28
CA VAL A 19 -4.15 -0.17 5.98
C VAL A 19 -5.67 -0.14 5.94
N VAL A 20 -6.30 -0.94 5.07
CA VAL A 20 -7.68 -1.36 5.36
C VAL A 20 -7.58 -1.97 6.75
N LYS A 21 -8.21 -1.33 7.74
CA LYS A 21 -8.25 -1.77 9.13
C LYS A 21 -8.39 -3.30 9.17
N MET A 22 -7.29 -3.95 9.54
CA MET A 22 -7.23 -5.37 9.89
C MET A 22 -6.77 -5.47 11.36
N GLU A 23 -7.19 -4.48 12.14
CA GLU A 23 -7.20 -4.47 13.60
C GLU A 23 -8.62 -4.04 13.97
N ASP A 24 -9.23 -4.76 14.92
CA ASP A 24 -10.64 -4.71 15.37
C ASP A 24 -11.61 -5.72 14.69
N TYR A 25 -11.32 -7.02 14.80
CA TYR A 25 -12.38 -8.05 14.95
C TYR A 25 -12.65 -8.32 16.44
N THR A 26 -12.45 -7.34 17.31
CA THR A 26 -12.99 -7.37 18.67
C THR A 26 -14.23 -6.50 18.68
N SER A 27 -15.36 -7.18 18.61
CA SER A 27 -16.68 -6.81 19.14
C SER A 27 -16.97 -5.32 19.26
N ASP A 28 -17.82 -4.80 18.37
CA ASP A 28 -18.92 -3.97 18.84
C ASP A 28 -20.13 -4.00 17.87
N SER A 29 -21.19 -4.63 18.39
CA SER A 29 -22.61 -4.45 18.08
C SER A 29 -23.21 -5.01 16.77
N SER A 30 -23.98 -6.08 17.00
CA SER A 30 -25.19 -6.57 16.29
C SER A 30 -25.04 -7.40 15.01
N ASP A 31 -24.34 -8.52 15.08
CA ASP A 31 -24.64 -9.70 14.26
C ASP A 31 -24.42 -10.97 15.09
N SER A 32 -25.41 -11.31 15.92
CA SER A 32 -25.42 -12.54 16.72
C SER A 32 -25.39 -13.83 15.88
N ASP A 33 -25.56 -13.75 14.55
CA ASP A 33 -25.49 -14.89 13.64
C ASP A 33 -24.06 -15.21 13.14
N GLY A 34 -23.14 -14.24 13.13
CA GLY A 34 -21.76 -14.42 12.62
C GLY A 34 -20.85 -15.21 13.57
N LEU A 35 -21.05 -15.06 14.88
CA LEU A 35 -20.31 -15.82 15.90
C LEU A 35 -20.64 -17.32 15.86
N HIS A 36 -21.80 -17.72 15.31
CA HIS A 36 -22.20 -19.12 15.23
C HIS A 36 -21.60 -19.88 14.03
N ARG A 37 -20.89 -19.22 13.10
CA ARG A 37 -20.27 -19.87 11.92
C ARG A 37 -18.75 -19.76 11.85
N THR A 38 -18.16 -19.03 12.80
CA THR A 38 -16.71 -18.95 12.97
C THR A 38 -16.20 -20.04 13.91
N VAL A 39 -15.11 -20.68 13.53
CA VAL A 39 -14.36 -21.64 14.34
C VAL A 39 -12.96 -21.12 14.51
N ASP A 40 -12.55 -20.95 15.76
CA ASP A 40 -11.23 -20.46 16.11
C ASP A 40 -10.44 -21.54 16.84
N TYR A 41 -9.38 -22.02 16.18
CA TYR A 41 -8.40 -22.96 16.72
C TYR A 41 -7.00 -22.33 16.81
N SER A 42 -6.94 -21.00 16.89
CA SER A 42 -5.68 -20.28 16.94
C SER A 42 -4.97 -20.42 18.28
N TYR A 43 -3.63 -20.35 18.27
CA TYR A 43 -2.79 -20.42 19.48
C TYR A 43 -2.96 -21.69 20.34
N LEU A 44 -3.47 -22.77 19.76
CA LEU A 44 -3.71 -24.04 20.46
C LEU A 44 -2.53 -25.02 20.35
N MET A 45 -1.41 -24.59 19.75
CA MET A 45 -0.24 -25.44 19.47
C MET A 45 -0.61 -26.71 18.68
N LEU A 46 -1.59 -26.60 17.77
CA LEU A 46 -2.03 -27.73 16.97
C LEU A 46 -0.96 -28.12 15.95
N ASP A 47 -0.68 -29.42 15.86
CA ASP A 47 0.00 -30.02 14.73
C ASP A 47 -1.01 -30.54 13.69
N THR A 48 -0.51 -30.97 12.53
CA THR A 48 -1.33 -31.52 11.44
C THR A 48 -2.20 -32.71 11.87
N HIS A 49 -1.69 -33.59 12.74
CA HIS A 49 -2.43 -34.78 13.16
C HIS A 49 -3.56 -34.43 14.13
N THR A 50 -3.28 -33.54 15.08
CA THR A 50 -4.25 -33.05 16.05
C THR A 50 -5.35 -32.26 15.34
N LEU A 51 -5.00 -31.42 14.36
CA LEU A 51 -5.98 -30.72 13.53
C LEU A 51 -6.85 -31.70 12.73
N TYR A 52 -6.26 -32.73 12.11
CA TYR A 52 -7.02 -33.77 11.41
C TYR A 52 -8.05 -34.41 12.34
N HIS A 53 -7.62 -34.83 13.53
CA HIS A 53 -8.49 -35.48 14.52
C HIS A 53 -9.61 -34.54 15.00
N ASN A 54 -9.31 -33.26 15.23
CA ASN A 54 -10.28 -32.25 15.65
C ASN A 54 -11.35 -32.00 14.57
N ILE A 55 -10.96 -31.97 13.29
CA ILE A 55 -11.90 -31.86 12.15
C ILE A 55 -12.69 -33.16 11.95
N GLU A 56 -12.10 -34.31 12.30
CA GLU A 56 -12.78 -35.60 12.22
C GLU A 56 -13.86 -35.74 13.30
N HIS A 57 -13.50 -35.42 14.54
CA HIS A 57 -14.35 -35.52 15.75
C HIS A 57 -15.07 -34.21 16.08
N PHE A 58 -15.19 -33.33 15.09
CA PHE A 58 -15.84 -32.02 15.19
C PHE A 58 -17.28 -32.11 15.75
N VAL A 59 -17.90 -33.30 15.69
CA VAL A 59 -19.27 -33.60 16.11
C VAL A 59 -19.43 -33.77 17.63
N ASP A 60 -18.36 -34.01 18.40
CA ASP A 60 -18.48 -34.43 19.82
C ASP A 60 -18.40 -33.28 20.85
N MET A 61 -18.23 -32.03 20.43
CA MET A 61 -18.03 -30.88 21.35
C MET A 61 -19.12 -29.81 21.21
N GLU A 62 -20.39 -30.13 21.47
CA GLU A 62 -21.55 -29.23 21.69
C GLU A 62 -21.75 -28.02 20.74
N THR A 63 -20.98 -27.86 19.65
CA THR A 63 -20.99 -26.67 18.81
C THR A 63 -20.64 -26.99 17.36
N LYS A 64 -21.64 -26.77 16.50
CA LYS A 64 -21.55 -26.52 15.04
C LYS A 64 -21.22 -27.75 14.17
N ASP A 65 -22.01 -27.91 13.11
CA ASP A 65 -21.73 -28.80 11.99
C ASP A 65 -20.63 -28.17 11.11
N PRO A 66 -19.57 -28.89 10.69
CA PRO A 66 -18.54 -28.33 9.81
C PRO A 66 -19.13 -27.79 8.49
N GLU A 67 -20.29 -28.30 8.05
CA GLU A 67 -20.98 -27.78 6.87
C GLU A 67 -21.53 -26.35 7.06
N ASN A 68 -21.66 -25.89 8.30
CA ASN A 68 -22.16 -24.56 8.66
C ASN A 68 -21.05 -23.56 9.01
N VAL A 69 -19.78 -23.94 8.86
CA VAL A 69 -18.62 -23.08 9.17
C VAL A 69 -18.24 -22.27 7.94
N ASP A 70 -18.25 -20.94 8.07
CA ASP A 70 -17.84 -20.03 6.99
C ASP A 70 -16.48 -19.37 7.22
N THR A 71 -15.99 -19.39 8.46
CA THR A 71 -14.71 -18.78 8.85
C THR A 71 -13.94 -19.76 9.74
N LEU A 72 -12.73 -20.11 9.33
CA LEU A 72 -11.83 -20.99 10.07
C LEU A 72 -10.50 -20.27 10.35
N LEU A 73 -10.20 -20.07 11.63
CA LEU A 73 -8.97 -19.44 12.10
C LEU A 73 -8.05 -20.51 12.71
N LEU A 74 -6.88 -20.69 12.12
CA LEU A 74 -5.85 -21.66 12.49
C LEU A 74 -4.51 -20.99 12.78
N HIS A 75 -4.49 -19.67 13.01
CA HIS A 75 -3.23 -18.93 13.05
C HIS A 75 -2.41 -19.22 14.33
N HIS A 76 -1.09 -19.09 14.23
CA HIS A 76 -0.16 -19.31 15.35
C HIS A 76 -0.25 -20.73 15.94
N ASN A 77 -0.15 -21.73 15.06
CA ASN A 77 -0.05 -23.15 15.42
C ASN A 77 1.24 -23.74 14.82
N THR A 78 1.39 -25.06 14.87
CA THR A 78 2.54 -25.80 14.34
C THR A 78 2.13 -26.72 13.18
N ILE A 79 1.19 -26.28 12.35
CA ILE A 79 0.65 -27.05 11.24
C ILE A 79 1.64 -26.99 10.08
N ASN A 80 2.08 -28.16 9.59
CA ASN A 80 3.02 -28.25 8.46
C ASN A 80 2.31 -28.53 7.13
N ILE A 81 1.21 -29.26 7.19
CA ILE A 81 0.37 -29.59 6.04
C ILE A 81 -1.09 -29.47 6.48
N LEU A 82 -1.92 -28.86 5.62
CA LEU A 82 -3.36 -28.80 5.86
C LEU A 82 -4.02 -30.15 5.56
N PRO A 83 -4.89 -30.66 6.44
CA PRO A 83 -5.43 -32.00 6.31
C PRO A 83 -6.45 -32.12 5.17
N LEU A 84 -6.56 -33.31 4.58
CA LEU A 84 -7.46 -33.56 3.44
C LEU A 84 -8.95 -33.52 3.81
N ASN A 85 -9.29 -33.64 5.10
CA ASN A 85 -10.68 -33.58 5.59
C ASN A 85 -11.23 -32.15 5.68
N MET A 86 -10.51 -31.13 5.18
CA MET A 86 -11.01 -29.77 5.05
C MET A 86 -12.18 -29.63 4.06
N ASN A 87 -12.38 -30.60 3.16
CA ASN A 87 -13.53 -30.64 2.26
C ASN A 87 -14.90 -30.77 2.95
N LYS A 88 -14.92 -31.04 4.26
CA LYS A 88 -16.13 -31.01 5.09
C LYS A 88 -16.70 -29.59 5.20
N PHE A 89 -15.86 -28.55 5.08
CA PHE A 89 -16.28 -27.17 5.20
C PHE A 89 -16.89 -26.63 3.88
N LYS A 90 -18.13 -27.03 3.58
CA LYS A 90 -18.79 -26.73 2.29
C LYS A 90 -19.07 -25.26 2.03
N ILE A 91 -19.18 -24.44 3.06
CA ILE A 91 -19.48 -23.01 2.94
C ILE A 91 -18.32 -22.11 3.37
N LEU A 92 -17.10 -22.67 3.50
CA LEU A 92 -15.92 -21.94 3.98
C LEU A 92 -15.56 -20.78 3.05
N LYS A 93 -15.62 -19.55 3.58
CA LYS A 93 -15.28 -18.32 2.87
C LYS A 93 -13.94 -17.76 3.30
N VAL A 94 -13.59 -17.89 4.57
CA VAL A 94 -12.38 -17.30 5.14
C VAL A 94 -11.57 -18.39 5.81
N LEU A 95 -10.31 -18.52 5.39
CA LEU A 95 -9.34 -19.43 5.99
C LEU A 95 -8.08 -18.64 6.36
N ASP A 96 -7.79 -18.57 7.65
CA ASP A 96 -6.53 -18.02 8.16
C ASP A 96 -5.66 -19.14 8.72
N VAL A 97 -4.52 -19.36 8.08
CA VAL A 97 -3.50 -20.36 8.45
C VAL A 97 -2.15 -19.68 8.70
N SER A 98 -2.18 -18.40 9.09
CA SER A 98 -0.97 -17.60 9.28
C SER A 98 -0.11 -18.06 10.46
N SER A 99 1.18 -17.75 10.42
CA SER A 99 2.13 -18.09 11.49
C SER A 99 2.11 -19.59 11.84
N ASN A 100 2.22 -20.44 10.82
CA ASN A 100 2.33 -21.89 10.93
C ASN A 100 3.64 -22.35 10.26
N GLY A 101 3.82 -23.65 10.09
CA GLY A 101 4.96 -24.26 9.39
C GLY A 101 4.61 -24.76 7.99
N LEU A 102 3.58 -24.20 7.33
CA LEU A 102 3.02 -24.80 6.11
C LEU A 102 4.05 -24.85 4.98
N THR A 103 4.27 -26.04 4.42
CA THR A 103 5.16 -26.25 3.27
C THR A 103 4.42 -26.33 1.95
N GLU A 104 3.12 -26.63 1.97
CA GLU A 104 2.28 -26.72 0.78
C GLU A 104 0.82 -26.40 1.07
N LEU A 105 0.11 -25.94 0.04
CA LEU A 105 -1.33 -25.79 0.03
C LEU A 105 -1.94 -26.98 -0.73
N PRO A 106 -2.77 -27.82 -0.10
CA PRO A 106 -3.29 -29.03 -0.73
C PRO A 106 -4.34 -28.71 -1.81
N GLU A 107 -4.40 -29.54 -2.85
CA GLU A 107 -5.37 -29.43 -3.96
C GLU A 107 -6.82 -29.35 -3.47
N ILE A 108 -7.13 -29.98 -2.33
CA ILE A 108 -8.48 -30.01 -1.75
C ILE A 108 -9.02 -28.63 -1.37
N LEU A 109 -8.14 -27.65 -1.11
CA LEU A 109 -8.59 -26.29 -0.80
C LEU A 109 -9.35 -25.68 -1.97
N SER A 110 -9.02 -26.06 -3.22
CA SER A 110 -9.68 -25.54 -4.42
C SER A 110 -11.17 -25.91 -4.51
N GLU A 111 -11.61 -26.94 -3.78
CA GLU A 111 -13.02 -27.33 -3.68
C GLU A 111 -13.81 -26.45 -2.69
N CYS A 112 -13.12 -25.74 -1.81
CA CYS A 112 -13.76 -24.85 -0.83
C CYS A 112 -14.11 -23.51 -1.50
N PRO A 113 -15.30 -22.93 -1.24
CA PRO A 113 -15.73 -21.66 -1.85
C PRO A 113 -15.05 -20.45 -1.19
N LEU A 114 -13.72 -20.49 -1.02
CA LEU A 114 -12.94 -19.46 -0.35
C LEU A 114 -13.05 -18.12 -1.07
N ARG A 115 -13.25 -17.08 -0.27
CA ARG A 115 -13.18 -15.68 -0.65
C ARG A 115 -11.89 -15.02 -0.17
N CYS A 116 -11.37 -15.44 0.98
CA CYS A 116 -10.14 -14.94 1.58
C CYS A 116 -9.30 -16.11 2.09
N LEU A 117 -8.04 -16.17 1.65
CA LEU A 117 -7.03 -17.12 2.12
C LEU A 117 -5.82 -16.35 2.65
N ILE A 118 -5.56 -16.50 3.94
CA ILE A 118 -4.43 -15.88 4.64
C ILE A 118 -3.46 -16.98 5.05
N ALA A 119 -2.36 -17.12 4.31
CA ALA A 119 -1.26 -18.05 4.59
C ALA A 119 0.06 -17.29 4.83
N LYS A 120 -0.03 -16.18 5.57
CA LYS A 120 1.11 -15.33 5.93
C LYS A 120 2.06 -16.05 6.90
N ASN A 121 3.37 -15.78 6.82
CA ASN A 121 4.38 -16.29 7.76
C ASN A 121 4.35 -17.83 7.87
N ASN A 122 4.58 -18.49 6.74
CA ASN A 122 4.69 -19.95 6.63
C ASN A 122 5.99 -20.31 5.88
N ASN A 123 6.14 -21.57 5.49
CA ASN A 123 7.30 -22.10 4.78
C ASN A 123 7.01 -22.35 3.28
N LEU A 124 5.99 -21.70 2.72
CA LEU A 124 5.58 -21.91 1.32
C LEU A 124 6.67 -21.42 0.35
N ASP A 125 6.89 -22.16 -0.72
CA ASP A 125 7.74 -21.82 -1.85
C ASP A 125 6.92 -21.61 -3.13
N SER A 126 7.60 -21.54 -4.28
CA SER A 126 6.95 -21.27 -5.58
C SER A 126 6.14 -22.47 -6.11
N ASP A 127 6.46 -23.69 -5.67
CA ASP A 127 5.85 -24.95 -6.09
C ASP A 127 4.79 -25.44 -5.09
N SER A 128 4.71 -24.82 -3.90
CA SER A 128 3.73 -25.08 -2.84
C SER A 128 2.26 -24.82 -3.19
N PHE A 129 1.95 -24.28 -4.37
CA PHE A 129 0.59 -23.93 -4.78
C PHE A 129 -0.06 -25.06 -5.60
N PRO A 130 -1.35 -25.37 -5.35
CA PRO A 130 -2.04 -26.46 -6.03
C PRO A 130 -2.18 -26.18 -7.52
N LYS A 131 -2.12 -27.24 -8.35
CA LYS A 131 -2.32 -27.12 -9.79
C LYS A 131 -3.74 -26.68 -10.12
N SER A 132 -4.72 -27.04 -9.30
CA SER A 132 -6.10 -26.60 -9.44
C SER A 132 -6.40 -25.26 -8.77
N ILE A 133 -5.40 -24.45 -8.41
CA ILE A 133 -5.66 -23.13 -7.79
C ILE A 133 -6.54 -22.24 -8.69
N GLY A 134 -6.48 -22.39 -10.02
CA GLY A 134 -7.37 -21.70 -10.94
C GLY A 134 -8.88 -21.96 -10.68
N SER A 135 -9.24 -23.06 -10.01
CA SER A 135 -10.62 -23.39 -9.64
C SER A 135 -11.20 -22.52 -8.50
N PHE A 136 -10.39 -21.69 -7.85
CA PHE A 136 -10.82 -20.71 -6.85
C PHE A 136 -11.62 -19.53 -7.44
N VAL A 137 -12.78 -19.82 -8.04
CA VAL A 137 -13.61 -18.82 -8.73
C VAL A 137 -14.10 -17.68 -7.84
N ASN A 138 -14.17 -17.89 -6.52
CA ASN A 138 -14.66 -16.91 -5.55
C ASN A 138 -13.56 -16.18 -4.78
N LEU A 139 -12.28 -16.57 -4.95
CA LEU A 139 -11.18 -16.05 -4.14
C LEU A 139 -10.85 -14.61 -4.56
N LYS A 140 -11.09 -13.67 -3.65
CA LYS A 140 -10.84 -12.23 -3.86
C LYS A 140 -9.56 -11.78 -3.20
N GLU A 141 -9.15 -12.45 -2.13
CA GLU A 141 -8.01 -12.06 -1.32
C GLU A 141 -7.10 -13.26 -1.07
N LEU A 142 -5.83 -13.09 -1.41
CA LEU A 142 -4.77 -14.06 -1.16
C LEU A 142 -3.58 -13.36 -0.51
N ASN A 143 -3.26 -13.77 0.71
CA ASN A 143 -2.11 -13.26 1.45
C ASN A 143 -1.12 -14.39 1.75
N VAL A 144 0.03 -14.35 1.08
CA VAL A 144 1.15 -15.29 1.24
C VAL A 144 2.43 -14.53 1.60
N SER A 145 2.28 -13.41 2.31
CA SER A 145 3.41 -12.60 2.75
C SER A 145 4.26 -13.35 3.79
N GLY A 146 5.57 -13.10 3.85
CA GLY A 146 6.45 -13.71 4.85
C GLY A 146 6.71 -15.21 4.64
N ASN A 147 6.74 -15.67 3.38
CA ASN A 147 7.06 -17.04 3.01
C ASN A 147 8.44 -17.13 2.33
N ASN A 148 8.78 -18.29 1.77
CA ASN A 148 10.04 -18.58 1.08
C ASN A 148 9.92 -18.53 -0.45
N ILE A 149 8.94 -17.79 -0.99
CA ILE A 149 8.66 -17.76 -2.43
C ILE A 149 9.80 -17.04 -3.16
N THR A 150 10.47 -17.75 -4.07
CA THR A 150 11.66 -17.25 -4.80
C THR A 150 11.36 -16.81 -6.23
N SER A 151 10.36 -17.43 -6.85
CA SER A 151 9.87 -17.14 -8.20
C SER A 151 8.36 -16.88 -8.14
N PHE A 152 7.84 -16.07 -9.06
CA PHE A 152 6.40 -15.79 -9.06
C PHE A 152 5.63 -17.10 -9.34
N PRO A 153 4.69 -17.52 -8.48
CA PRO A 153 3.90 -18.72 -8.69
C PRO A 153 2.89 -18.48 -9.82
N GLU A 154 3.20 -18.98 -11.02
CA GLU A 154 2.41 -18.78 -12.23
C GLU A 154 0.96 -19.29 -12.10
N GLN A 155 0.75 -20.30 -11.25
CA GLN A 155 -0.56 -20.87 -10.94
C GLN A 155 -1.52 -19.81 -10.37
N ILE A 156 -1.05 -18.85 -9.58
CA ILE A 156 -1.89 -17.75 -9.03
C ILE A 156 -2.54 -16.93 -10.14
N LEU A 157 -1.92 -16.85 -11.33
CA LEU A 157 -2.43 -16.08 -12.46
C LEU A 157 -3.73 -16.65 -13.05
N GLU A 158 -4.07 -17.89 -12.72
CA GLU A 158 -5.33 -18.53 -13.13
C GLU A 158 -6.51 -18.04 -12.28
N VAL A 159 -6.25 -17.48 -11.08
CA VAL A 159 -7.28 -16.98 -10.16
C VAL A 159 -7.71 -15.56 -10.54
N THR A 160 -8.42 -15.47 -11.66
CA THR A 160 -8.83 -14.17 -12.26
C THR A 160 -9.81 -13.35 -11.41
N SER A 161 -10.41 -13.96 -10.38
CA SER A 161 -11.30 -13.34 -9.39
C SER A 161 -10.57 -12.49 -8.34
N LEU A 162 -9.24 -12.58 -8.25
CA LEU A 162 -8.42 -11.87 -7.25
C LEU A 162 -8.54 -10.35 -7.38
N LYS A 163 -8.76 -9.71 -6.24
CA LYS A 163 -8.75 -8.25 -6.05
C LYS A 163 -7.56 -7.80 -5.20
N TYR A 164 -7.14 -8.62 -4.25
CA TYR A 164 -6.08 -8.28 -3.30
C TYR A 164 -5.06 -9.42 -3.27
N LEU A 165 -3.81 -9.09 -3.61
CA LEU A 165 -2.70 -10.03 -3.63
C LEU A 165 -1.55 -9.49 -2.80
N TYR A 166 -1.20 -10.22 -1.74
CA TYR A 166 -0.09 -9.89 -0.85
C TYR A 166 1.00 -10.96 -0.91
N LEU A 167 2.16 -10.55 -1.40
CA LEU A 167 3.38 -11.33 -1.61
C LEU A 167 4.57 -10.70 -0.87
N GLY A 168 4.33 -9.82 0.10
CA GLY A 168 5.39 -9.05 0.74
C GLY A 168 6.31 -9.92 1.62
N GLY A 169 7.55 -9.51 1.84
CA GLY A 169 8.47 -10.23 2.73
C GLY A 169 8.85 -11.63 2.24
N ASN A 170 8.96 -11.82 0.92
CA ASN A 170 9.38 -13.08 0.29
C ASN A 170 10.79 -12.92 -0.33
N HIS A 171 11.16 -13.78 -1.28
CA HIS A 171 12.44 -13.74 -1.98
C HIS A 171 12.30 -13.58 -3.50
N LEU A 172 11.17 -13.02 -3.96
CA LEU A 172 10.84 -12.85 -5.37
C LEU A 172 11.88 -11.95 -6.07
N ARG A 173 12.39 -12.42 -7.21
CA ARG A 173 13.33 -11.66 -8.06
C ARG A 173 12.65 -10.94 -9.22
N GLU A 174 11.51 -11.46 -9.65
CA GLU A 174 10.73 -10.92 -10.75
C GLU A 174 9.23 -11.06 -10.48
N ILE A 175 8.46 -10.16 -11.11
CA ILE A 175 7.02 -10.29 -11.25
C ILE A 175 6.78 -11.00 -12.58
N SER A 176 5.82 -11.94 -12.62
CA SER A 176 5.47 -12.61 -13.87
C SER A 176 5.08 -11.60 -14.96
N LYS A 177 5.57 -11.83 -16.17
CA LYS A 177 5.13 -11.08 -17.37
C LYS A 177 3.63 -11.23 -17.62
N ASP A 178 3.01 -12.28 -17.10
CA ASP A 178 1.59 -12.59 -17.29
C ASP A 178 0.69 -12.12 -16.14
N ILE A 179 1.20 -11.28 -15.23
CA ILE A 179 0.43 -10.64 -14.15
C ILE A 179 -0.83 -9.93 -14.65
N TRP A 180 -0.83 -9.46 -15.90
CA TRP A 180 -1.96 -8.80 -16.55
C TRP A 180 -3.24 -9.66 -16.63
N LYS A 181 -3.11 -11.00 -16.51
CA LYS A 181 -4.26 -11.92 -16.42
C LYS A 181 -5.18 -11.60 -15.24
N LEU A 182 -4.60 -11.09 -14.14
CA LEU A 182 -5.33 -10.60 -12.95
C LEU A 182 -5.94 -9.22 -13.19
N HIS A 183 -6.73 -9.07 -14.25
CA HIS A 183 -7.30 -7.80 -14.71
C HIS A 183 -8.21 -7.10 -13.67
N GLY A 184 -8.77 -7.86 -12.72
CA GLY A 184 -9.58 -7.36 -11.60
C GLY A 184 -8.78 -6.90 -10.37
N LEU A 185 -7.45 -7.03 -10.38
CA LEU A 185 -6.61 -6.75 -9.22
C LEU A 185 -6.63 -5.25 -8.85
N GLN A 186 -6.89 -4.97 -7.58
CA GLN A 186 -7.00 -3.63 -7.00
C GLN A 186 -5.81 -3.31 -6.09
N ILE A 187 -5.30 -4.28 -5.36
CA ILE A 187 -4.12 -4.12 -4.50
C ILE A 187 -3.10 -5.19 -4.86
N LEU A 188 -1.88 -4.74 -5.16
CA LEU A 188 -0.71 -5.59 -5.30
C LEU A 188 0.33 -5.15 -4.28
N TYR A 189 0.56 -5.99 -3.28
CA TYR A 189 1.57 -5.76 -2.26
C TYR A 189 2.71 -6.76 -2.44
N ILE A 190 3.87 -6.27 -2.87
CA ILE A 190 5.05 -7.12 -3.11
C ILE A 190 6.32 -6.48 -2.50
N GLY A 191 6.14 -5.63 -1.49
CA GLY A 191 7.25 -5.00 -0.79
C GLY A 191 8.07 -5.99 0.06
N GLY A 192 9.35 -5.72 0.30
CA GLY A 192 10.22 -6.64 1.06
C GLY A 192 10.62 -7.87 0.26
N ASN A 193 10.95 -7.69 -1.02
CA ASN A 193 11.39 -8.76 -1.93
C ASN A 193 12.76 -8.41 -2.54
N LYS A 194 13.19 -9.15 -3.57
CA LYS A 194 14.46 -8.95 -4.28
C LYS A 194 14.23 -8.52 -5.74
N LEU A 195 13.15 -7.77 -5.99
CA LEU A 195 12.78 -7.35 -7.35
C LEU A 195 13.79 -6.35 -7.91
N VAL A 196 14.31 -6.64 -9.10
CA VAL A 196 15.26 -5.76 -9.81
C VAL A 196 14.55 -4.86 -10.84
N HIS A 197 13.50 -5.39 -11.47
CA HIS A 197 12.70 -4.67 -12.45
C HIS A 197 11.20 -4.95 -12.25
N VAL A 198 10.37 -4.03 -12.73
CA VAL A 198 8.91 -4.21 -12.84
C VAL A 198 8.58 -4.39 -14.32
N PRO A 199 7.89 -5.48 -14.73
CA PRO A 199 7.58 -5.72 -16.13
C PRO A 199 6.50 -4.77 -16.64
N ASP A 200 6.54 -4.47 -17.94
CA ASP A 200 5.57 -3.57 -18.60
C ASP A 200 4.12 -4.02 -18.43
N SER A 201 3.90 -5.33 -18.23
CA SER A 201 2.61 -5.95 -18.01
C SER A 201 1.89 -5.45 -16.76
N VAL A 202 2.60 -4.96 -15.74
CA VAL A 202 1.96 -4.33 -14.57
C VAL A 202 1.10 -3.14 -15.00
N GLY A 203 1.53 -2.36 -15.99
CA GLY A 203 0.76 -1.24 -16.56
C GLY A 203 -0.56 -1.63 -17.24
N LYS A 204 -0.83 -2.93 -17.42
CA LYS A 204 -2.10 -3.44 -17.95
C LYS A 204 -3.18 -3.64 -16.88
N LEU A 205 -2.84 -3.60 -15.59
CA LEU A 205 -3.76 -3.78 -14.46
C LEU A 205 -4.64 -2.53 -14.23
N LYS A 206 -5.67 -2.33 -15.08
CA LYS A 206 -6.45 -1.08 -15.09
C LYS A 206 -7.24 -0.81 -13.81
N GLN A 207 -7.54 -1.84 -13.03
CA GLN A 207 -8.28 -1.70 -11.77
C GLN A 207 -7.38 -1.47 -10.55
N LEU A 208 -6.05 -1.43 -10.74
CA LEU A 208 -5.10 -1.30 -9.64
C LEU A 208 -5.20 0.08 -8.98
N GLN A 209 -5.44 0.08 -7.68
CA GLN A 209 -5.57 1.26 -6.83
C GLN A 209 -4.39 1.44 -5.88
N ALA A 210 -3.76 0.35 -5.44
CA ALA A 210 -2.57 0.42 -4.59
C ALA A 210 -1.49 -0.54 -5.08
N LEU A 211 -0.27 -0.02 -5.20
CA LEU A 211 0.92 -0.78 -5.58
C LEU A 211 2.03 -0.53 -4.57
N ASN A 212 2.37 -1.56 -3.81
CA ASN A 212 3.51 -1.52 -2.90
C ASN A 212 4.68 -2.34 -3.46
N LEU A 213 5.75 -1.63 -3.83
CA LEU A 213 7.02 -2.14 -4.33
C LEU A 213 8.18 -1.74 -3.40
N SER A 214 7.89 -1.34 -2.17
CA SER A 214 8.90 -0.89 -1.22
C SER A 214 9.88 -2.00 -0.81
N ASP A 215 11.04 -1.63 -0.29
CA ASP A 215 12.04 -2.58 0.24
C ASP A 215 12.38 -3.67 -0.79
N ASN A 216 12.84 -3.21 -1.96
CA ASN A 216 13.25 -4.01 -3.09
C ASN A 216 14.58 -3.44 -3.65
N ILE A 217 15.02 -3.91 -4.81
CA ILE A 217 16.26 -3.48 -5.47
C ILE A 217 15.99 -2.85 -6.85
N LEU A 218 14.84 -2.19 -6.99
CA LEU A 218 14.44 -1.55 -8.24
C LEU A 218 15.34 -0.36 -8.58
N GLU A 219 15.89 -0.32 -9.80
CA GLU A 219 16.71 0.79 -10.29
C GLU A 219 15.92 1.81 -11.13
N SER A 220 14.84 1.35 -11.76
CA SER A 220 13.92 2.15 -12.58
C SER A 220 12.51 1.57 -12.54
N LEU A 221 11.55 2.34 -13.03
CA LEU A 221 10.18 1.89 -13.29
C LEU A 221 9.87 1.96 -14.78
N PRO A 222 9.04 1.05 -15.31
CA PRO A 222 8.60 1.11 -16.70
C PRO A 222 7.68 2.32 -16.92
N ALA A 223 7.76 2.92 -18.11
CA ALA A 223 6.86 4.01 -18.51
C ALA A 223 5.39 3.59 -18.47
N THR A 224 5.11 2.29 -18.67
CA THR A 224 3.75 1.75 -18.63
C THR A 224 3.08 1.86 -17.26
N ILE A 225 3.81 2.18 -16.19
CA ILE A 225 3.22 2.46 -14.88
C ILE A 225 2.19 3.59 -14.96
N ALA A 226 2.42 4.56 -15.86
CA ALA A 226 1.52 5.68 -16.16
C ALA A 226 0.13 5.24 -16.65
N ASN A 227 0.00 4.02 -17.14
CA ASN A 227 -1.25 3.47 -17.65
C ASN A 227 -2.22 3.03 -16.55
N LEU A 228 -1.79 3.05 -15.27
CA LEU A 228 -2.58 2.71 -14.10
C LEU A 228 -3.44 3.90 -13.65
N LYS A 229 -4.42 4.28 -14.48
CA LYS A 229 -5.23 5.50 -14.27
C LYS A 229 -5.98 5.56 -12.94
N ASN A 230 -6.27 4.40 -12.33
CA ASN A 230 -6.98 4.29 -11.04
C ASN A 230 -6.04 4.22 -9.83
N LEU A 231 -4.72 4.29 -10.04
CA LEU A 231 -3.74 4.16 -8.95
C LEU A 231 -3.83 5.34 -8.00
N LYS A 232 -4.09 5.05 -6.74
CA LYS A 232 -4.19 5.99 -5.61
C LYS A 232 -2.97 5.99 -4.73
N SER A 233 -2.27 4.85 -4.59
CA SER A 233 -1.06 4.75 -3.78
C SER A 233 0.05 3.97 -4.47
N LEU A 234 1.24 4.58 -4.48
CA LEU A 234 2.45 4.02 -5.04
C LEU A 234 3.58 4.12 -4.00
N LEU A 235 3.92 2.98 -3.40
CA LEU A 235 4.96 2.89 -2.38
C LEU A 235 6.23 2.29 -2.98
N LEU A 236 7.29 3.09 -3.04
CA LEU A 236 8.57 2.75 -3.68
C LEU A 236 9.76 2.98 -2.74
N HIS A 237 9.52 3.23 -1.45
CA HIS A 237 10.60 3.52 -0.52
C HIS A 237 11.56 2.33 -0.36
N LYS A 238 12.80 2.59 0.07
CA LYS A 238 13.86 1.57 0.23
C LYS A 238 14.09 0.79 -1.07
N ASN A 239 14.45 1.50 -2.13
CA ASN A 239 14.83 0.93 -3.41
C ASN A 239 16.13 1.58 -3.91
N LYS A 240 16.54 1.24 -5.13
CA LYS A 240 17.72 1.80 -5.80
C LYS A 240 17.35 2.74 -6.95
N LEU A 241 16.13 3.30 -6.93
CA LEU A 241 15.60 4.10 -8.02
C LEU A 241 16.46 5.35 -8.19
N ARG A 242 16.96 5.59 -9.41
CA ARG A 242 17.76 6.78 -9.76
C ARG A 242 16.94 7.85 -10.46
N THR A 243 15.90 7.44 -11.17
CA THR A 243 14.98 8.29 -11.91
C THR A 243 13.57 7.70 -11.82
N LEU A 244 12.57 8.53 -12.13
CA LEU A 244 11.21 8.09 -12.40
C LEU A 244 10.90 8.34 -13.87
N PRO A 245 10.05 7.51 -14.49
CA PRO A 245 9.59 7.75 -15.86
C PRO A 245 8.81 9.08 -15.91
N PRO A 246 9.09 9.96 -16.90
CA PRO A 246 8.35 11.21 -17.08
C PRO A 246 6.83 11.01 -17.21
N GLU A 247 6.39 9.83 -17.63
CA GLU A 247 4.98 9.49 -17.83
C GLU A 247 4.22 9.28 -16.51
N ILE A 248 4.90 9.12 -15.36
CA ILE A 248 4.25 8.93 -14.03
C ILE A 248 3.22 10.01 -13.71
N VAL A 249 3.36 11.14 -14.38
CA VAL A 249 2.56 12.34 -14.33
C VAL A 249 1.15 12.19 -14.88
N ALA A 250 0.92 11.14 -15.68
CA ALA A 250 -0.39 10.79 -16.19
C ALA A 250 -1.28 10.13 -15.11
N LEU A 251 -0.71 9.77 -13.95
CA LEU A 251 -1.43 9.18 -12.82
C LEU A 251 -2.26 10.22 -12.05
N LYS A 252 -3.37 10.67 -12.67
CA LYS A 252 -4.23 11.72 -12.13
C LYS A 252 -4.86 11.40 -10.77
N CYS A 253 -5.09 10.11 -10.48
CA CYS A 253 -5.73 9.65 -9.23
C CYS A 253 -4.74 9.40 -8.09
N LEU A 254 -3.43 9.62 -8.30
CA LEU A 254 -2.41 9.26 -7.33
C LEU A 254 -2.44 10.21 -6.13
N THR A 255 -2.82 9.67 -4.97
CA THR A 255 -2.95 10.39 -3.71
C THR A 255 -1.74 10.23 -2.80
N GLU A 256 -1.04 9.11 -2.87
CA GLU A 256 0.15 8.82 -2.06
C GLU A 256 1.31 8.30 -2.92
N LEU A 257 2.47 8.94 -2.80
CA LEU A 257 3.72 8.54 -3.44
C LEU A 257 4.87 8.55 -2.42
N SER A 258 5.47 7.39 -2.15
CA SER A 258 6.61 7.29 -1.23
C SER A 258 7.88 6.88 -1.96
N LEU A 259 8.91 7.74 -1.93
CA LEU A 259 10.21 7.53 -2.58
C LEU A 259 11.39 7.58 -1.60
N ARG A 260 11.13 7.61 -0.29
CA ARG A 260 12.14 7.59 0.78
C ARG A 260 13.20 6.50 0.56
N ASP A 261 14.41 6.71 1.07
CA ASP A 261 15.49 5.73 0.96
C ASP A 261 15.76 5.27 -0.50
N ASN A 262 15.80 6.21 -1.45
CA ASN A 262 16.21 5.97 -2.84
C ASN A 262 17.33 6.95 -3.26
N PRO A 263 18.28 6.52 -4.12
CA PRO A 263 19.36 7.38 -4.59
C PRO A 263 18.90 8.52 -5.51
N LEU A 264 17.68 8.45 -6.08
CA LEU A 264 17.08 9.57 -6.83
C LEU A 264 16.99 10.83 -5.97
N VAL A 265 16.76 10.69 -4.66
CA VAL A 265 16.68 11.81 -3.72
C VAL A 265 18.05 12.43 -3.52
N VAL A 266 19.11 11.61 -3.45
CA VAL A 266 20.49 12.07 -3.19
C VAL A 266 21.12 12.74 -4.42
N ARG A 267 20.92 12.18 -5.63
CA ARG A 267 21.44 12.78 -6.88
C ARG A 267 20.66 14.00 -7.36
N PHE A 268 19.39 14.14 -6.96
CA PHE A 268 18.61 15.36 -7.21
C PHE A 268 19.25 16.58 -6.53
N VAL A 269 19.83 16.39 -5.34
CA VAL A 269 20.43 17.47 -4.55
C VAL A 269 21.81 17.85 -5.07
N SER A 270 22.58 16.92 -5.64
CA SER A 270 23.94 17.20 -6.14
C SER A 270 24.00 17.94 -7.47
N ASN A 271 22.96 17.86 -8.32
CA ASN A 271 22.88 18.57 -9.60
C ASN A 271 22.04 19.87 -9.52
N MET A 272 21.80 20.39 -8.30
CA MET A 272 21.16 21.68 -8.11
C MET A 272 21.99 22.79 -8.76
N THR A 273 21.47 23.41 -9.81
CA THR A 273 21.79 24.80 -10.09
C THR A 273 21.22 25.62 -8.94
N LEU A 274 22.10 26.10 -8.04
CA LEU A 274 21.75 27.07 -7.01
C LEU A 274 21.17 28.31 -7.70
N SER A 275 19.84 28.39 -7.78
CA SER A 275 19.17 29.68 -8.02
C SER A 275 18.99 30.34 -6.66
N PRO A 276 19.79 31.37 -6.32
CA PRO A 276 19.65 32.02 -5.03
C PRO A 276 18.21 32.54 -4.85
N PRO A 277 17.67 32.52 -3.62
CA PRO A 277 16.42 33.20 -3.34
C PRO A 277 16.51 34.65 -3.82
N SER A 278 15.39 35.20 -4.28
CA SER A 278 15.37 36.63 -4.64
C SER A 278 15.66 37.44 -3.37
N LEU A 279 16.20 38.65 -3.53
CA LEU A 279 16.41 39.54 -2.39
C LEU A 279 15.11 39.76 -1.60
N LEU A 280 13.98 39.81 -2.30
CA LEU A 280 12.64 39.90 -1.71
C LEU A 280 12.32 38.71 -0.78
N GLU A 281 12.58 37.49 -1.23
CA GLU A 281 12.33 36.28 -0.44
C GLU A 281 13.32 36.17 0.73
N HIS A 282 14.58 36.53 0.52
CA HIS A 282 15.59 36.53 1.58
C HIS A 282 15.24 37.56 2.67
N ALA A 283 14.85 38.77 2.27
CA ALA A 283 14.40 39.82 3.19
C ALA A 283 13.13 39.39 3.96
N GLY A 284 12.16 38.79 3.28
CA GLY A 284 10.94 38.30 3.93
C GLY A 284 11.22 37.19 4.95
N ARG A 285 12.15 36.27 4.64
CA ARG A 285 12.59 35.25 5.62
C ARG A 285 13.25 35.86 6.82
N ALA A 286 14.16 36.82 6.62
CA ALA A 286 14.85 37.50 7.72
C ALA A 286 13.84 38.22 8.64
N ILE A 287 12.87 38.94 8.06
CA ILE A 287 11.80 39.60 8.81
C ILE A 287 11.02 38.59 9.67
N LYS A 288 10.61 37.46 9.10
CA LYS A 288 9.83 36.44 9.81
C LYS A 288 10.66 35.70 10.88
N VAL A 289 11.88 35.28 10.54
CA VAL A 289 12.78 34.56 11.46
C VAL A 289 13.15 35.41 12.68
N HIS A 290 13.36 36.71 12.48
CA HIS A 290 13.76 37.63 13.54
C HIS A 290 12.59 38.39 14.17
N GLY A 291 11.35 38.13 13.73
CA GLY A 291 10.16 38.80 14.28
C GLY A 291 10.17 40.32 14.11
N ILE A 292 10.69 40.82 12.99
CA ILE A 292 10.81 42.26 12.73
C ILE A 292 9.42 42.83 12.45
N PRO A 293 8.95 43.86 13.18
CA PRO A 293 7.65 44.47 12.93
C PRO A 293 7.64 45.26 11.62
N TYR A 294 6.52 45.21 10.90
CA TYR A 294 6.27 45.97 9.68
C TYR A 294 4.79 46.37 9.59
N GLY A 295 4.46 47.44 8.86
CA GLY A 295 3.08 47.94 8.77
C GLY A 295 2.80 48.87 7.58
N ALA A 296 1.52 49.25 7.45
CA ALA A 296 0.99 50.10 6.38
C ALA A 296 1.63 51.50 6.22
N PRO A 297 2.17 52.18 7.25
CA PRO A 297 2.84 53.46 7.01
C PRO A 297 4.22 53.30 6.36
N ASP A 298 4.87 52.14 6.50
CA ASP A 298 6.28 51.95 6.12
C ASP A 298 6.46 51.18 4.81
N LEU A 299 5.50 50.32 4.45
CA LEU A 299 5.61 49.42 3.31
C LEU A 299 4.38 49.49 2.37
N PRO A 300 4.58 49.31 1.06
CA PRO A 300 3.48 49.13 0.11
C PRO A 300 2.60 47.92 0.45
N ARG A 301 1.30 48.03 0.17
CA ARG A 301 0.30 46.98 0.43
C ARG A 301 0.68 45.62 -0.15
N SER A 302 1.20 45.58 -1.38
CA SER A 302 1.63 44.34 -2.05
C SER A 302 2.77 43.63 -1.33
N LEU A 303 3.67 44.39 -0.69
CA LEU A 303 4.77 43.84 0.09
C LEU A 303 4.29 43.31 1.45
N ILE A 304 3.33 43.99 2.07
CA ILE A 304 2.68 43.52 3.30
C ILE A 304 1.93 42.21 3.03
N GLU A 305 1.19 42.12 1.93
CA GLU A 305 0.51 40.89 1.50
C GLU A 305 1.52 39.74 1.30
N TYR A 306 2.66 40.02 0.66
CA TYR A 306 3.75 39.05 0.52
C TYR A 306 4.35 38.61 1.86
N LEU A 307 4.67 39.53 2.77
CA LEU A 307 5.26 39.21 4.07
C LEU A 307 4.27 38.45 4.99
N ASN A 308 2.99 38.79 4.91
CA ASN A 308 1.93 38.09 5.65
C ASN A 308 1.72 36.65 5.17
N SER A 309 2.10 36.35 3.92
CA SER A 309 2.08 34.98 3.40
C SER A 309 3.19 34.09 3.98
N ALA A 310 4.13 34.64 4.75
CA ALA A 310 5.25 33.90 5.31
C ALA A 310 4.90 33.16 6.61
N HIS A 311 5.23 31.88 6.69
CA HIS A 311 4.95 31.00 7.85
C HIS A 311 6.22 30.28 8.32
N HIS A 312 6.30 30.03 9.64
CA HIS A 312 7.35 29.19 10.20
C HIS A 312 7.12 27.71 9.86
N CYS A 313 8.22 26.97 9.73
CA CYS A 313 8.16 25.52 9.62
C CYS A 313 7.41 24.93 10.83
N VAL A 314 6.54 23.95 10.55
CA VAL A 314 5.77 23.21 11.57
C VAL A 314 6.66 22.37 12.49
N ASN A 315 7.89 22.05 12.06
CA ASN A 315 8.87 21.36 12.89
C ASN A 315 9.60 22.37 13.81
N PRO A 316 9.49 22.24 15.15
CA PRO A 316 10.11 23.17 16.09
C PRO A 316 11.65 23.14 16.09
N THR A 317 12.28 22.09 15.57
CA THR A 317 13.75 22.03 15.41
C THR A 317 14.22 22.71 14.12
N CYS A 318 13.29 23.10 13.24
CA CYS A 318 13.57 23.68 11.94
C CYS A 318 13.34 25.20 11.95
N LYS A 319 14.39 25.98 11.65
CA LYS A 319 14.30 27.45 11.52
C LYS A 319 13.79 27.92 10.15
N GLY A 320 13.15 27.02 9.39
CA GLY A 320 12.69 27.29 8.04
C GLY A 320 11.49 28.24 7.99
N VAL A 321 11.37 29.00 6.91
CA VAL A 321 10.23 29.87 6.59
C VAL A 321 9.80 29.64 5.15
N PHE A 322 8.49 29.51 4.91
CA PHE A 322 7.89 29.33 3.58
C PHE A 322 6.80 30.40 3.32
N PHE A 323 6.42 30.63 2.06
CA PHE A 323 5.43 31.65 1.65
C PHE A 323 4.24 31.02 0.89
N ASP A 324 3.05 31.61 0.97
CA ASP A 324 1.83 31.06 0.36
C ASP A 324 1.73 31.23 -1.17
N ASN A 325 2.62 32.01 -1.79
CA ASN A 325 2.53 32.31 -3.22
C ASN A 325 2.92 31.11 -4.11
N ARG A 326 1.88 30.64 -4.82
CA ARG A 326 1.88 29.65 -5.90
C ARG A 326 2.98 29.92 -6.93
N VAL A 327 3.94 29.02 -7.02
CA VAL A 327 4.85 28.95 -8.17
C VAL A 327 4.15 28.12 -9.25
N GLU A 328 3.88 28.72 -10.43
CA GLU A 328 3.25 28.04 -11.58
C GLU A 328 3.99 26.78 -12.07
N HIS A 329 5.24 26.63 -11.63
CA HIS A 329 5.98 25.38 -11.68
C HIS A 329 6.18 24.95 -10.23
N ILE A 330 5.69 23.78 -9.81
CA ILE A 330 5.91 23.28 -8.46
C ILE A 330 7.41 23.13 -8.25
N LYS A 331 8.00 24.18 -7.67
CA LYS A 331 9.32 24.14 -7.13
C LYS A 331 9.14 23.55 -5.76
N PHE A 332 9.37 22.24 -5.61
CA PHE A 332 9.28 21.65 -4.28
C PHE A 332 10.24 22.41 -3.38
N VAL A 333 9.67 22.89 -2.29
CA VAL A 333 10.38 23.50 -1.21
C VAL A 333 10.53 22.38 -0.18
N ASP A 334 11.76 22.04 0.18
CA ASP A 334 12.02 21.18 1.34
C ASP A 334 11.21 21.68 2.55
N PHE A 335 10.90 20.82 3.52
CA PHE A 335 10.12 21.14 4.73
C PHE A 335 10.57 22.45 5.43
N CYS A 336 11.80 22.90 5.17
CA CYS A 336 12.43 24.08 5.72
C CYS A 336 12.56 25.32 4.80
N GLY A 337 12.00 25.34 3.59
CA GLY A 337 12.19 26.51 2.71
C GLY A 337 13.49 26.51 1.90
N LYS A 338 14.47 25.66 2.24
CA LYS A 338 15.88 25.90 1.89
C LYS A 338 16.26 25.61 0.44
N TYR A 339 15.46 24.81 -0.25
CA TYR A 339 15.79 24.26 -1.57
C TYR A 339 14.63 24.52 -2.54
N ARG A 340 14.93 25.00 -3.75
CA ARG A 340 13.97 25.09 -4.86
C ARG A 340 14.24 23.95 -5.82
N ILE A 341 13.39 22.94 -5.84
CA ILE A 341 13.55 21.76 -6.69
C ILE A 341 12.76 21.98 -7.99
N PRO A 342 13.38 22.10 -9.17
CA PRO A 342 12.63 22.08 -10.42
C PRO A 342 12.20 20.63 -10.72
N LEU A 343 11.04 20.21 -10.19
CA LEU A 343 10.28 19.17 -10.85
C LEU A 343 9.71 19.85 -12.11
N LEU A 344 10.15 19.44 -13.29
CA LEU A 344 9.52 19.90 -14.53
C LEU A 344 8.06 19.42 -14.51
N GLN A 345 7.16 20.31 -14.06
CA GLN A 345 5.73 20.11 -13.89
C GLN A 345 5.34 18.86 -13.08
N TYR A 346 4.05 18.69 -12.80
CA TYR A 346 3.46 17.40 -12.43
C TYR A 346 3.30 16.98 -10.98
N LEU A 347 3.15 17.91 -10.04
CA LEU A 347 2.33 17.63 -8.86
C LEU A 347 1.51 18.88 -8.50
N CYS A 348 0.34 19.01 -9.14
CA CYS A 348 -0.66 20.09 -9.01
C CYS A 348 -0.47 21.31 -9.92
N SER A 349 -0.75 21.16 -11.22
CA SER A 349 -1.21 22.30 -12.02
C SER A 349 -2.72 22.47 -11.82
N SER A 350 -3.18 23.69 -11.54
CA SER A 350 -4.60 24.03 -11.41
C SER A 350 -5.42 23.79 -12.69
N LYS A 351 -4.77 23.39 -13.80
CA LYS A 351 -5.45 22.98 -15.04
C LYS A 351 -5.95 21.52 -15.02
N CYS A 352 -5.70 20.76 -13.95
CA CYS A 352 -6.31 19.43 -13.77
C CYS A 352 -7.71 19.49 -13.13
N ILE A 353 -8.26 20.69 -12.92
CA ILE A 353 -9.54 20.93 -12.24
C ILE A 353 -10.74 20.76 -13.18
N GLU A 354 -10.56 20.82 -14.50
CA GLU A 354 -11.69 21.01 -15.43
C GLU A 354 -12.14 19.78 -16.24
N ASP A 355 -11.54 18.60 -16.07
CA ASP A 355 -12.04 17.40 -16.78
C ASP A 355 -12.50 16.31 -15.81
N ASP A 356 -13.82 16.25 -15.63
CA ASP A 356 -14.58 15.17 -15.00
C ASP A 356 -14.16 13.81 -15.59
N CYS A 357 -13.44 13.02 -14.79
CA CYS A 357 -13.35 11.59 -14.99
C CYS A 357 -14.44 10.90 -14.17
N ASN A 358 -15.68 11.01 -14.67
CA ASN A 358 -16.85 10.13 -14.53
C ASN A 358 -18.14 10.95 -14.44
N SER A 359 -18.66 11.40 -15.58
CA SER A 359 -20.04 11.84 -15.69
C SER A 359 -20.89 10.71 -16.26
N GLU A 360 -21.39 9.82 -15.39
CA GLU A 360 -22.72 9.29 -15.60
C GLU A 360 -23.70 10.35 -15.07
N VAL A 361 -24.59 10.78 -15.96
CA VAL A 361 -25.57 11.83 -15.73
C VAL A 361 -26.63 11.29 -14.77
N ASP A 362 -26.65 11.81 -13.54
CA ASP A 362 -27.83 11.71 -12.67
C ASP A 362 -28.33 13.12 -12.34
N GLU A 363 -29.54 13.41 -12.82
CA GLU A 363 -30.29 14.62 -12.55
C GLU A 363 -30.79 14.62 -11.11
N SER A 364 -30.02 15.16 -10.17
CA SER A 364 -30.59 15.83 -9.00
C SER A 364 -29.57 16.78 -8.37
N GLY A 365 -29.83 18.07 -8.55
CA GLY A 365 -28.98 19.13 -8.03
C GLY A 365 -28.92 19.12 -6.51
N THR A 366 -27.74 18.82 -5.96
CA THR A 366 -27.28 19.34 -4.67
C THR A 366 -25.75 19.45 -4.71
N TYR A 367 -25.24 20.69 -4.61
CA TYR A 367 -23.82 20.99 -4.58
C TYR A 367 -23.19 20.54 -3.27
N GLY A 368 -22.40 19.47 -3.31
CA GLY A 368 -21.45 19.08 -2.27
C GLY A 368 -20.04 19.04 -2.84
N TYR A 369 -19.25 20.11 -2.66
CA TYR A 369 -17.85 20.16 -3.08
C TYR A 369 -17.00 19.19 -2.25
N ALA A 370 -16.63 18.04 -2.83
CA ALA A 370 -15.60 17.17 -2.29
C ALA A 370 -14.45 17.00 -3.31
N ASN A 371 -13.53 17.98 -3.32
CA ASN A 371 -12.24 17.89 -4.01
C ASN A 371 -11.41 16.72 -3.43
N SER A 372 -11.53 15.52 -4.00
CA SER A 372 -10.97 14.29 -3.40
C SER A 372 -9.73 13.72 -4.10
N ASN A 373 -9.38 14.20 -5.30
CA ASN A 373 -8.39 13.55 -6.19
C ASN A 373 -7.00 14.24 -6.27
N MET A 374 -6.67 15.16 -5.37
CA MET A 374 -5.32 15.75 -5.32
C MET A 374 -4.31 14.79 -4.70
N MET A 375 -3.04 14.85 -5.13
CA MET A 375 -1.96 14.14 -4.43
C MET A 375 -1.83 14.69 -3.01
N LYS A 376 -2.15 13.85 -2.02
CA LYS A 376 -2.26 14.24 -0.61
C LYS A 376 -0.93 14.09 0.14
N LYS A 377 -0.09 13.14 -0.28
CA LYS A 377 1.11 12.76 0.48
C LYS A 377 2.25 12.34 -0.43
N VAL A 378 3.37 13.06 -0.35
CA VAL A 378 4.65 12.69 -0.98
C VAL A 378 5.71 12.56 0.08
N LEU A 379 6.32 11.38 0.20
CA LEU A 379 7.36 11.11 1.19
C LEU A 379 8.72 10.97 0.50
N LEU A 380 9.64 11.90 0.77
CA LEU A 380 10.99 11.95 0.18
C LEU A 380 12.13 11.83 1.20
N GLY A 381 11.85 11.90 2.51
CA GLY A 381 12.84 11.91 3.59
C GLY A 381 12.89 10.59 4.34
#